data_AF-A0A7T6Z2W8-F1
#
_entry.id   AF-A0A7T6Z2W8-F1
#
_cell.length_a   1.000
_cell.length_b   1.000
_cell.length_c   1.000
_cell.angle_alpha   90.00
_cell.angle_beta   90.00
_cell.angle_gamma   90.00
#
_symmetry.space_group_name_H-M   'P 1'
#
loop_
_entity.id
_entity.type
_entity.pdbx_description
1 polymer ?
#
loop_
_entity_poly.entity_id
_entity_poly.type
_entity_poly.pdbx_seq_one_letter_code
_entity_poly.pdbx_strand_id
1 'polypeptide(L)'
;MNRHDSIFDHIQNKTNVDQGDLQNLASAAQGANFQDEESVRQLIHDVAQMAGVRVSRDKEEYLVHAITNNQVPLDFASLSELFRD
;
A
#
# COMPACT_ATOMS: atom_id res chain seq x y z
N MET A 1 -18.08 21.47 -6.71
CA MET A 1 -18.20 20.44 -5.65
C MET A 1 -17.17 19.36 -5.96
N ASN A 2 -16.42 18.93 -4.94
CA ASN A 2 -15.08 18.34 -5.02
C ASN A 2 -14.99 17.05 -5.84
N ARG A 3 -14.18 17.05 -6.90
CA ARG A 3 -13.69 15.82 -7.55
C ARG A 3 -12.46 15.35 -6.76
N HIS A 4 -12.72 14.66 -5.65
CA HIS A 4 -11.74 13.73 -5.10
C HIS A 4 -11.97 12.42 -5.87
N ASP A 5 -11.32 12.27 -7.02
CA ASP A 5 -10.98 10.92 -7.50
C ASP A 5 -9.86 10.46 -6.57
N SER A 6 -10.27 10.03 -5.39
CA SER A 6 -9.38 9.75 -4.28
C SER A 6 -8.69 8.42 -4.55
N ILE A 7 -7.39 8.33 -4.25
CA ILE A 7 -6.66 7.06 -4.19
C ILE A 7 -7.43 5.99 -3.39
N PHE A 8 -8.21 6.42 -2.39
CA PHE A 8 -9.15 5.59 -1.62
C PHE A 8 -10.19 4.89 -2.49
N ASP A 9 -10.85 5.60 -3.42
CA ASP A 9 -11.85 5.00 -4.32
C ASP A 9 -11.20 3.99 -5.26
N HIS A 10 -9.97 4.28 -5.71
CA HIS A 10 -9.24 3.36 -6.56
C HIS A 10 -8.88 2.06 -5.82
N ILE A 11 -8.42 2.17 -4.56
CA ILE A 11 -8.12 1.00 -3.72
C ILE A 11 -9.40 0.22 -3.41
N GLN A 12 -10.48 0.88 -2.98
CA GLN A 12 -11.75 0.24 -2.68
C GLN A 12 -12.36 -0.48 -3.90
N ASN A 13 -12.19 0.07 -5.11
CA ASN A 13 -12.68 -0.58 -6.33
C ASN A 13 -11.83 -1.78 -6.77
N LYS A 14 -10.52 -1.78 -6.44
CA LYS A 14 -9.57 -2.83 -6.85
C LYS A 14 -9.40 -3.93 -5.80
N THR A 15 -9.83 -3.67 -4.57
CA THR A 15 -9.63 -4.55 -3.41
C THR A 15 -10.94 -4.68 -2.63
N ASN A 16 -11.01 -5.56 -1.63
CA ASN A 16 -12.19 -5.69 -0.78
C ASN A 16 -12.05 -4.90 0.53
N VAL A 17 -11.41 -3.73 0.47
CA VAL A 17 -11.05 -2.92 1.64
C VAL A 17 -11.97 -1.70 1.72
N ASP A 18 -12.58 -1.48 2.88
CA ASP A 18 -13.36 -0.27 3.14
C ASP A 18 -12.50 0.86 3.75
N GLN A 19 -13.10 2.02 3.97
CA GLN A 19 -12.39 3.18 4.53
C GLN A 19 -11.86 2.92 5.96
N GLY A 20 -12.53 2.11 6.76
CA GLY A 20 -12.10 1.74 8.12
C GLY A 20 -10.90 0.79 8.08
N ASP A 21 -10.95 -0.22 7.21
CA ASP A 21 -9.83 -1.11 6.97
C ASP A 21 -8.62 -0.35 6.43
N LEU A 22 -8.82 0.60 5.50
CA LEU A 22 -7.75 1.48 5.00
C LEU A 22 -7.07 2.28 6.12
N GLN A 23 -7.83 2.78 7.09
CA GLN A 23 -7.25 3.46 8.25
C GLN A 23 -6.42 2.50 9.12
N ASN A 24 -6.94 1.30 9.38
CA ASN A 24 -6.21 0.28 10.15
C ASN A 24 -4.89 -0.12 9.46
N LEU A 25 -4.92 -0.29 8.13
CA LEU A 25 -3.76 -0.55 7.30
C LEU A 25 -2.74 0.60 7.36
N ALA A 26 -3.21 1.84 7.23
CA ALA A 26 -2.35 3.02 7.33
C ALA A 26 -1.69 3.12 8.72
N SER A 27 -2.43 2.84 9.80
CA SER A 27 -1.88 2.83 11.15
C SER A 27 -0.84 1.72 11.36
N ALA A 28 -1.07 0.51 10.81
CA ALA A 28 -0.10 -0.58 10.84
C ALA A 28 1.19 -0.22 10.08
N ALA A 29 1.05 0.47 8.94
CA ALA A 29 2.18 0.90 8.10
C ALA A 29 2.97 2.06 8.72
N GLN A 30 2.32 3.02 9.41
CA GLN A 30 2.99 4.19 9.99
C GLN A 30 4.08 3.85 11.03
N GLY A 31 3.95 2.71 11.71
CA GLY A 31 4.94 2.22 12.68
C GLY A 31 5.99 1.26 12.11
N ALA A 32 5.88 0.90 10.83
CA ALA A 32 6.74 -0.10 10.20
C ALA A 32 8.08 0.50 9.74
N ASN A 33 9.14 -0.31 9.81
CA ASN A 33 10.44 0.09 9.29
C ASN A 33 10.55 -0.27 7.79
N PHE A 34 10.41 0.73 6.93
CA PHE A 34 10.50 0.54 5.48
C PHE A 34 11.93 0.37 4.93
N GLN A 35 12.94 0.44 5.80
CA GLN A 35 14.34 0.21 5.42
C GLN A 35 14.79 -1.25 5.62
N ASP A 36 13.99 -2.05 6.32
CA ASP A 36 14.30 -3.44 6.63
C ASP A 36 13.48 -4.38 5.74
N GLU A 37 14.15 -5.21 4.94
CA GLU A 37 13.48 -6.10 3.99
C GLU A 37 12.51 -7.08 4.67
N GLU A 38 12.87 -7.59 5.85
CA GLU A 38 12.04 -8.53 6.60
C GLU A 38 10.76 -7.84 7.10
N SER A 39 10.90 -6.65 7.69
CA SER A 39 9.79 -5.80 8.14
C SER A 39 8.86 -5.41 6.98
N VAL A 40 9.44 -5.02 5.84
CA VAL A 40 8.68 -4.66 4.64
C VAL A 40 7.93 -5.88 4.08
N ARG A 41 8.59 -7.04 4.03
CA ARG A 41 7.98 -8.28 3.56
C ARG A 41 6.77 -8.67 4.42
N GLN A 42 6.93 -8.62 5.74
CA GLN A 42 5.85 -8.90 6.68
C GLN A 42 4.69 -7.90 6.51
N LEU A 43 5.00 -6.62 6.38
CA LEU A 43 3.98 -5.59 6.16
C LEU A 43 3.20 -5.83 4.86
N ILE A 44 3.88 -6.12 3.75
CA ILE A 44 3.23 -6.43 2.46
C ILE A 44 2.29 -7.62 2.62
N HIS A 45 2.74 -8.66 3.32
CA HIS A 45 1.93 -9.87 3.54
C HIS A 45 0.67 -9.56 4.36
N ASP A 46 0.81 -8.85 5.48
CA ASP A 46 -0.29 -8.51 6.37
C ASP A 46 -1.32 -7.62 5.65
N VAL A 47 -0.85 -6.59 4.93
CA VAL A 47 -1.69 -5.70 4.13
C VAL A 47 -2.40 -6.46 3.01
N ALA A 48 -1.69 -7.34 2.29
CA ALA A 48 -2.26 -8.14 1.21
C ALA A 48 -3.35 -9.09 1.71
N GLN A 49 -3.13 -9.74 2.85
CA GLN A 49 -4.11 -10.63 3.47
C GLN A 49 -5.36 -9.86 3.91
N MET A 50 -5.18 -8.73 4.59
CA MET A 50 -6.28 -7.84 4.99
C MET A 50 -7.06 -7.31 3.78
N ALA A 51 -6.34 -6.98 2.68
CA ALA A 51 -6.97 -6.48 1.46
C ALA A 51 -7.60 -7.53 0.55
N GLY A 52 -7.43 -8.82 0.88
CA GLY A 52 -7.84 -9.93 0.02
C GLY A 52 -7.09 -9.97 -1.32
N VAL A 53 -5.91 -9.36 -1.39
CA VAL A 53 -5.08 -9.28 -2.60
C VAL A 53 -4.08 -10.43 -2.58
N ARG A 54 -4.06 -11.25 -3.64
CA ARG A 54 -3.05 -12.29 -3.78
C ARG A 54 -1.74 -11.70 -4.31
N VAL A 55 -0.71 -11.75 -3.49
CA VAL A 55 0.67 -11.43 -3.88
C VAL A 55 1.40 -12.74 -4.15
N SER A 56 1.95 -12.89 -5.37
CA SER A 56 2.83 -14.00 -5.70
C SER A 56 4.25 -13.69 -5.22
N ARG A 57 5.07 -14.72 -4.99
CA ARG A 57 6.45 -14.57 -4.52
C ARG A 57 7.26 -13.55 -5.33
N ASP A 58 7.16 -13.58 -6.66
CA ASP A 58 7.89 -12.64 -7.52
C ASP A 58 7.43 -11.19 -7.34
N LYS A 59 6.13 -10.97 -7.07
CA LYS A 59 5.59 -9.64 -6.79
C LYS A 59 6.00 -9.15 -5.40
N GLU A 60 6.02 -10.05 -4.43
CA GLU A 60 6.47 -9.75 -3.08
C GLU A 60 7.92 -9.29 -3.08
N GLU A 61 8.82 -10.06 -3.71
CA GLU A 61 10.24 -9.69 -3.88
C GLU A 61 10.40 -8.34 -4.59
N TYR A 62 9.65 -8.11 -5.67
CA TYR A 62 9.65 -6.82 -6.37
C TYR A 62 9.22 -5.67 -5.46
N LEU A 63 8.13 -5.84 -4.70
CA LEU A 63 7.61 -4.80 -3.81
C LEU A 63 8.59 -4.52 -2.66
N VAL A 64 9.17 -5.56 -2.07
CA VAL A 64 10.20 -5.43 -1.03
C VAL A 64 11.35 -4.61 -1.58
N HIS A 65 11.90 -4.99 -2.73
CA HIS A 65 13.01 -4.29 -3.36
C HIS A 65 12.65 -2.85 -3.72
N ALA A 66 11.46 -2.61 -4.27
CA ALA A 66 11.05 -1.28 -4.68
C ALA A 66 10.86 -0.32 -3.48
N ILE A 67 10.36 -0.83 -2.36
CA ILE A 67 10.18 -0.06 -1.12
C ILE A 67 11.54 0.21 -0.46
N THR A 68 12.39 -0.80 -0.29
CA THR A 68 13.69 -0.64 0.38
C THR A 68 14.69 0.18 -0.43
N ASN A 69 14.57 0.19 -1.77
CA ASN A 69 15.38 1.03 -2.66
C ASN A 69 14.74 2.39 -2.99
N ASN A 70 13.66 2.78 -2.30
CA ASN A 70 12.96 4.05 -2.51
C ASN A 70 12.51 4.29 -3.97
N GLN A 71 12.21 3.23 -4.71
CA GLN A 71 11.70 3.29 -6.08
C GLN A 71 10.20 3.63 -6.14
N VAL A 72 9.53 3.64 -4.99
CA VAL A 72 8.12 3.99 -4.84
C VAL A 72 8.00 5.13 -3.82
N PRO A 73 7.22 6.19 -4.11
CA PRO A 73 6.94 7.20 -3.10
C PRO A 73 6.18 6.58 -1.93
N LEU A 74 6.72 6.74 -0.73
CA LEU A 74 6.09 6.26 0.51
C LEU A 74 5.17 7.31 1.13
N ASP A 75 5.19 8.54 0.61
CA ASP A 75 4.31 9.60 1.06
C ASP A 75 2.97 9.58 0.34
N PHE A 76 1.92 9.86 1.11
CA PHE A 76 0.55 9.84 0.61
C PHE A 76 0.30 10.86 -0.50
N ALA A 77 1.01 11.99 -0.51
CA ALA A 77 0.81 13.04 -1.50
C ALA A 77 1.29 12.59 -2.88
N SER A 78 2.52 12.07 -2.99
CA SER A 78 3.07 11.54 -4.23
C SER A 78 2.35 10.27 -4.69
N LEU A 79 1.92 9.40 -3.76
CA LEU A 79 1.02 8.30 -4.13
C LEU A 79 -0.27 8.83 -4.75
N SER A 80 -0.91 9.85 -4.17
CA SER A 80 -2.14 10.42 -4.73
C SER A 80 -1.97 11.00 -6.14
N GLU A 81 -0.76 11.41 -6.51
CA GLU A 81 -0.44 11.86 -7.86
C GLU A 81 -0.29 10.69 -8.83
N LEU A 82 0.34 9.58 -8.41
CA LEU A 82 0.50 8.37 -9.23
C LEU A 82 -0.83 7.70 -9.60
N PHE A 83 -1.85 7.80 -8.74
CA PHE A 83 -3.17 7.17 -8.94
C PHE A 83 -4.21 8.12 -9.55
N ARG A 84 -3.80 9.33 -9.97
CA ARG A 84 -4.70 10.34 -10.55
C ARG A 84 -5.00 10.13 -12.04
N ASP A 85 -4.30 9.22 -12.71
CA ASP A 85 -4.43 8.94 -14.16
C ASP A 85 -5.60 8.02 -14.53
#